data_AF-K1VNH1-F1
#
_entry.id   AF-K1VNH1-F1
#
_cell.length_a   1.000
_cell.length_b   1.000
_cell.length_c   1.000
_cell.angle_alpha   90.00
_cell.angle_beta   90.00
_cell.angle_gamma   90.00
#
_symmetry.space_group_name_H-M   'P 1'
#
loop_
_entity.id
_entity.type
_entity.pdbx_description
1 polymer ?
#
loop_
_entity_poly.entity_id
_entity_poly.type
_entity_poly.pdbx_seq_one_letter_code
_entity_poly.pdbx_strand_id
1 'polypeptide(L)'
;MPVLLVRPPASSLAQGQITHIAAPSDVSFPKAQEQWANYVKIFAEREWALIPVPRDDSCPDSVFIEDSIVVFGDMAVIASPGAETRKAEIGPVETTVKERLPGLKLHRIELPGTLDGGDVLKVGKTVYVGRSSRTSQSWYLRVRTDDHHEEDWKSIAIAENVSSVGKWSVG
;
A
#
# COMPACT_ATOMS: atom_id res chain seq x y z
N MET A 1 7.45 -20.11 1.10
CA MET A 1 5.98 -20.00 1.08
C MET A 1 5.63 -18.52 0.95
N PRO A 2 4.80 -18.12 -0.03
CA PRO A 2 4.38 -16.73 -0.18
C PRO A 2 3.44 -16.30 0.96
N VAL A 3 3.43 -15.00 1.26
CA VAL A 3 2.63 -14.41 2.33
C VAL A 3 1.62 -13.44 1.73
N LEU A 4 0.38 -13.48 2.21
CA LEU A 4 -0.64 -12.47 1.93
C LEU A 4 -0.97 -11.70 3.21
N LEU A 5 -0.57 -10.43 3.27
CA LEU A 5 -1.03 -9.50 4.29
C LEU A 5 -2.40 -8.96 3.87
N VAL A 6 -3.40 -9.08 4.73
CA VAL A 6 -4.78 -8.68 4.43
C VAL A 6 -5.41 -7.94 5.59
N ARG A 7 -6.40 -7.10 5.31
CA ARG A 7 -7.25 -6.50 6.34
C ARG A 7 -8.72 -6.68 5.99
N PRO A 8 -9.59 -7.13 6.91
CA PRO A 8 -11.01 -7.28 6.63
C PRO A 8 -11.68 -5.93 6.38
N PRO A 9 -12.73 -5.86 5.54
CA PRO A 9 -13.48 -4.62 5.34
C PRO A 9 -14.15 -4.15 6.63
N ALA A 10 -14.13 -2.83 6.83
CA ALA A 10 -14.86 -2.16 7.88
C ALA A 10 -16.37 -2.17 7.58
N SER A 11 -17.20 -2.22 8.62
CA SER A 11 -18.66 -1.99 8.47
C SER A 11 -18.99 -0.61 7.95
N SER A 12 -18.10 0.35 8.17
CA SER A 12 -18.16 1.71 7.66
C SER A 12 -17.64 1.85 6.22
N LEU A 13 -17.30 0.77 5.51
CA LEU A 13 -16.72 0.82 4.14
C LEU A 13 -17.50 1.73 3.17
N ALA A 14 -18.82 1.81 3.29
CA ALA A 14 -19.64 2.71 2.46
C ALA A 14 -19.33 4.21 2.65
N GLN A 15 -18.61 4.57 3.72
CA GLN A 15 -18.15 5.93 4.04
C GLN A 15 -16.71 6.19 3.56
N GLY A 16 -16.11 5.23 2.85
CA GLY A 16 -14.75 5.34 2.31
C GLY A 16 -14.58 6.49 1.32
N GLN A 17 -13.33 6.91 1.12
CA GLN A 17 -13.01 7.99 0.22
C GLN A 17 -13.26 7.61 -1.24
N ILE A 18 -14.26 8.24 -1.84
CA ILE A 18 -14.57 8.08 -3.26
C ILE A 18 -13.89 9.20 -4.04
N THR A 19 -12.99 8.83 -4.95
CA THR A 19 -12.42 9.74 -5.94
C THR A 19 -12.95 9.36 -7.32
N HIS A 20 -13.39 10.35 -8.10
CA HIS A 20 -13.77 10.22 -9.52
C HIS A 20 -15.10 9.54 -9.91
N ILE A 21 -15.92 9.08 -8.97
CA ILE A 21 -17.29 8.62 -9.25
C ILE A 21 -18.29 9.21 -8.24
N ALA A 22 -19.57 9.29 -8.62
CA ALA A 22 -20.62 9.55 -7.64
C ALA A 22 -20.64 8.39 -6.62
N ALA A 23 -20.87 8.70 -5.34
CA ALA A 23 -20.92 7.69 -4.30
C ALA A 23 -21.90 6.57 -4.69
N PRO A 24 -21.45 5.30 -4.82
CA PRO A 24 -22.36 4.22 -5.14
C PRO A 24 -23.38 4.11 -4.00
N SER A 25 -24.66 4.23 -4.33
CA SER A 25 -25.74 4.17 -3.34
C SER A 25 -25.95 2.76 -2.76
N ASP A 26 -25.16 1.77 -3.17
CA ASP A 26 -25.42 0.34 -2.98
C ASP A 26 -24.25 -0.46 -2.40
N VAL A 27 -23.26 0.19 -1.76
CA VAL A 27 -22.18 -0.54 -1.07
C VAL A 27 -22.75 -1.33 0.10
N SER A 28 -22.91 -2.65 -0.10
CA SER A 28 -23.43 -3.59 0.89
C SER A 28 -22.28 -4.21 1.68
N PHE A 29 -22.22 -3.93 2.98
CA PHE A 29 -21.21 -4.50 3.86
C PHE A 29 -21.21 -6.04 3.89
N PRO A 30 -22.35 -6.74 4.04
CA PRO A 30 -22.37 -8.20 3.96
C PRO A 30 -21.78 -8.75 2.65
N LYS A 31 -22.09 -8.10 1.53
CA LYS A 31 -21.56 -8.48 0.21
C LYS A 31 -20.06 -8.23 0.11
N ALA A 32 -19.56 -7.11 0.64
CA ALA A 32 -18.14 -6.80 0.68
C ALA A 32 -17.36 -7.82 1.52
N GLN A 33 -17.91 -8.23 2.67
CA GLN A 33 -17.32 -9.28 3.51
C GLN A 33 -17.26 -10.63 2.78
N GLU A 34 -18.34 -11.02 2.09
CA GLU A 34 -18.39 -12.25 1.30
C GLU A 34 -17.34 -12.21 0.17
N GLN A 35 -17.27 -11.12 -0.58
CA GLN A 35 -16.29 -10.93 -1.66
C GLN A 35 -14.85 -10.99 -1.13
N TRP A 36 -14.57 -10.31 -0.01
CA TRP A 36 -13.27 -10.35 0.64
C TRP A 36 -12.90 -11.76 1.13
N ALA A 37 -13.85 -12.48 1.76
CA ALA A 37 -13.62 -13.84 2.22
C ALA A 37 -13.30 -14.79 1.05
N ASN A 38 -14.02 -14.65 -0.07
CA ASN A 38 -13.74 -15.40 -1.29
C ASN A 38 -12.36 -15.05 -1.89
N TYR A 39 -11.99 -13.77 -1.90
CA TYR A 39 -10.65 -13.33 -2.32
C TYR A 39 -9.55 -14.00 -1.47
N VAL A 40 -9.65 -13.93 -0.15
CA VAL A 40 -8.67 -14.51 0.78
C VAL A 40 -8.59 -16.04 0.65
N LYS A 41 -9.75 -16.70 0.49
CA LYS A 41 -9.84 -18.15 0.33
C LYS A 41 -9.04 -18.66 -0.86
N ILE A 42 -9.09 -17.96 -2.00
CA ILE A 42 -8.34 -18.32 -3.22
C ILE A 42 -6.83 -18.40 -2.97
N PHE A 43 -6.28 -17.53 -2.11
CA PHE A 43 -4.86 -17.57 -1.74
C PHE A 43 -4.56 -18.67 -0.74
N ALA A 44 -5.43 -18.89 0.24
CA ALA A 44 -5.30 -20.00 1.19
C ALA A 44 -5.27 -21.36 0.48
N GLU A 45 -6.13 -21.57 -0.52
CA GLU A 45 -6.16 -22.79 -1.35
C GLU A 45 -4.88 -23.00 -2.17
N ARG A 46 -4.09 -21.94 -2.36
CA ARG A 46 -2.78 -21.96 -3.04
C ARG A 46 -1.61 -21.95 -2.05
N GLU A 47 -1.88 -22.31 -0.79
CA GLU A 47 -0.88 -22.44 0.27
C GLU A 47 -0.15 -21.12 0.60
N TRP A 48 -0.80 -19.98 0.39
CA TRP A 48 -0.28 -18.70 0.89
C TRP A 48 -0.51 -18.59 2.39
N ALA A 49 0.51 -18.10 3.09
CA ALA A 49 0.39 -17.78 4.51
C ALA A 49 -0.41 -16.49 4.68
N LEU A 50 -1.61 -16.59 5.26
CA LEU A 50 -2.46 -15.43 5.51
C LEU A 50 -2.05 -14.74 6.82
N ILE A 51 -1.81 -13.43 6.76
CA ILE A 51 -1.55 -12.59 7.93
C ILE A 51 -2.62 -11.49 7.97
N PRO A 52 -3.68 -11.68 8.79
CA PRO A 52 -4.71 -10.67 8.93
C PRO A 52 -4.28 -9.57 9.89
N VAL A 53 -4.41 -8.32 9.46
CA VAL A 53 -4.41 -7.13 10.32
C VAL A 53 -5.80 -6.98 10.94
N PRO A 54 -5.93 -6.60 12.23
CA PRO A 54 -7.23 -6.40 12.86
C PRO A 54 -8.13 -5.43 12.07
N ARG A 55 -9.41 -5.78 11.95
CA ARG A 55 -10.45 -4.89 11.42
C ARG A 55 -10.59 -3.67 12.33
N ASP A 56 -10.81 -2.51 11.72
CA ASP A 56 -11.12 -1.28 12.42
C ASP A 56 -12.28 -0.56 11.74
N ASP A 57 -13.42 -0.51 12.43
CA ASP A 57 -14.64 0.12 11.92
C ASP A 57 -14.57 1.65 11.88
N SER A 58 -13.57 2.25 12.52
CA SER A 58 -13.31 3.69 12.40
C SER A 58 -12.49 4.05 11.16
N CYS A 59 -11.97 3.06 10.42
CA CYS A 59 -11.18 3.23 9.21
C CYS A 59 -11.90 2.61 7.99
N PRO A 60 -12.81 3.35 7.33
CA PRO A 60 -13.59 2.86 6.19
C PRO A 60 -12.76 2.26 5.05
N ASP A 61 -11.62 2.87 4.74
CA ASP A 61 -10.74 2.49 3.63
C ASP A 61 -9.68 1.44 4.00
N SER A 62 -9.68 0.95 5.24
CA SER A 62 -8.62 0.07 5.76
C SER A 62 -8.48 -1.29 5.07
N VAL A 63 -9.49 -1.70 4.30
CA VAL A 63 -9.42 -2.93 3.48
C VAL A 63 -8.34 -2.84 2.39
N PHE A 64 -8.04 -1.63 1.92
CA PHE A 64 -7.02 -1.33 0.91
C PHE A 64 -5.64 -1.24 1.57
N ILE A 65 -5.16 -2.39 2.06
CA ILE A 65 -3.92 -2.49 2.83
C ILE A 65 -2.68 -2.07 2.02
N GLU A 66 -2.73 -2.16 0.69
CA GLU A 66 -1.67 -1.71 -0.21
C GLU A 66 -1.28 -0.26 0.02
N ASP A 67 -2.24 0.60 0.37
CA ASP A 67 -2.01 2.02 0.60
C ASP A 67 -1.27 2.30 1.91
N SER A 68 -1.25 1.33 2.84
CA SER A 68 -0.59 1.44 4.14
C SER A 68 0.85 0.91 4.12
N ILE A 69 1.18 0.00 3.22
CA ILE A 69 2.48 -0.68 3.19
C ILE A 69 2.85 -1.20 1.81
N VAL A 70 4.11 -0.97 1.42
CA VAL A 70 4.66 -1.48 0.17
C VAL A 70 5.88 -2.35 0.46
N VAL A 71 5.83 -3.63 0.07
CA VAL A 71 6.90 -4.62 0.33
C VAL A 71 7.73 -4.91 -0.92
N PHE A 72 9.06 -4.88 -0.82
CA PHE A 72 10.01 -5.19 -1.90
C PHE A 72 11.13 -6.09 -1.36
N GLY A 73 11.20 -7.34 -1.82
CA GLY A 73 12.21 -8.28 -1.32
C GLY A 73 12.08 -8.48 0.19
N ASP A 74 13.14 -8.14 0.92
CA ASP A 74 13.23 -8.16 2.39
C ASP A 74 12.88 -6.80 3.03
N MET A 75 12.46 -5.79 2.26
CA MET A 75 12.10 -4.46 2.76
C MET A 75 10.59 -4.25 2.77
N ALA A 76 10.09 -3.59 3.81
CA ALA A 76 8.73 -3.07 3.90
C ALA A 76 8.75 -1.55 4.15
N VAL A 77 8.13 -0.79 3.26
CA VAL A 77 7.95 0.65 3.41
C VAL A 77 6.55 0.93 3.93
N ILE A 78 6.45 1.39 5.18
CA ILE A 78 5.23 1.90 5.77
C ILE A 78 4.92 3.25 5.12
N ALA A 79 3.75 3.31 4.49
CA ALA A 79 3.29 4.48 3.77
C ALA A 79 2.98 5.64 4.73
N SER A 80 2.98 6.85 4.19
CA SER A 80 2.56 8.07 4.87
C SER A 80 1.36 8.62 4.09
N PRO A 81 0.14 8.15 4.38
CA PRO A 81 -1.03 8.56 3.63
C PRO A 81 -1.26 10.06 3.83
N GLY A 82 -1.51 10.77 2.73
CA GLY A 82 -1.71 12.23 2.76
C GLY A 82 -3.00 12.67 3.44
N ALA A 83 -3.98 11.78 3.60
CA ALA A 83 -5.25 12.05 4.26
C ALA A 83 -5.18 11.74 5.77
N GLU A 84 -5.56 12.72 6.61
CA GLU A 84 -5.52 12.59 8.08
C GLU A 84 -6.34 11.40 8.59
N THR A 85 -7.50 11.14 7.96
CA THR A 85 -8.43 10.06 8.31
C THR A 85 -7.80 8.67 8.15
N ARG A 86 -6.73 8.54 7.35
CA ARG A 86 -6.07 7.27 7.06
C ARG A 86 -4.83 7.02 7.91
N LYS A 87 -4.39 7.99 8.73
CA LYS A 87 -3.22 7.81 9.62
C LYS A 87 -3.43 6.70 10.66
N ALA A 88 -4.67 6.50 11.10
CA ALA A 88 -5.03 5.43 12.03
C ALA A 88 -4.85 4.03 11.42
N GLU A 89 -4.80 3.90 10.09
CA GLU A 89 -4.60 2.62 9.40
C GLU A 89 -3.18 2.08 9.63
N ILE A 90 -2.19 2.96 9.78
CA ILE A 90 -0.76 2.64 9.77
C ILE A 90 -0.30 1.86 11.00
N GLY A 91 -0.72 2.27 12.20
CA GLY A 91 -0.27 1.66 13.46
C GLY A 91 -0.51 0.14 13.52
N PRO A 92 -1.75 -0.34 13.29
CA PRO A 92 -2.07 -1.77 13.27
C PRO A 92 -1.29 -2.56 12.22
N VAL A 93 -1.04 -1.97 11.04
CA VAL A 93 -0.25 -2.59 9.97
C VAL A 93 1.20 -2.73 10.40
N GLU A 94 1.80 -1.65 10.91
CA GLU A 94 3.19 -1.65 11.38
C GLU A 94 3.42 -2.68 12.50
N THR A 95 2.53 -2.74 13.49
CA THR A 95 2.59 -3.74 14.57
C THR A 95 2.49 -5.16 14.02
N THR A 96 1.51 -5.44 13.16
CA THR A 96 1.31 -6.78 12.59
C THR A 96 2.53 -7.24 11.82
N VAL A 97 3.14 -6.36 11.03
CA VAL A 97 4.33 -6.70 10.23
C VAL A 97 5.54 -6.96 11.13
N LYS A 98 5.77 -6.15 12.17
CA LYS A 98 6.87 -6.39 13.14
C LYS A 98 6.73 -7.73 13.84
N GLU A 99 5.52 -8.07 14.28
CA GLU A 99 5.27 -9.29 15.06
C GLU A 99 5.26 -10.56 14.20
N ARG A 100 4.73 -10.47 12.97
CA ARG A 100 4.43 -11.64 12.14
C ARG A 100 5.39 -11.83 10.97
N LEU A 101 6.14 -10.79 10.62
CA LEU A 101 7.11 -10.76 9.53
C LEU A 101 8.46 -10.17 9.99
N PRO A 102 9.11 -10.75 11.02
CA PRO A 102 10.35 -10.20 11.60
C PRO A 102 11.54 -10.22 10.63
N GLY A 103 11.44 -10.92 9.51
CA GLY A 103 12.45 -10.92 8.45
C GLY A 103 12.39 -9.69 7.52
N LEU A 104 11.37 -8.84 7.65
CA LEU A 104 11.27 -7.61 6.86
C LEU A 104 11.96 -6.44 7.57
N LYS A 105 12.79 -5.69 6.84
CA LYS A 105 13.32 -4.39 7.25
C LYS A 105 12.23 -3.33 7.07
N LEU A 106 11.71 -2.79 8.16
CA LEU A 106 10.69 -1.75 8.10
C LEU A 106 11.32 -0.36 7.97
N HIS A 107 10.92 0.36 6.94
CA HIS A 107 11.19 1.78 6.75
C HIS A 107 9.88 2.55 6.84
N ARG A 108 9.93 3.76 7.38
CA ARG A 108 8.77 4.64 7.46
C ARG A 108 9.03 5.90 6.67
N ILE A 109 8.04 6.32 5.89
CA ILE A 109 8.09 7.62 5.25
C ILE A 109 7.75 8.68 6.31
N GLU A 110 8.72 9.55 6.59
CA GLU A 110 8.53 10.69 7.49
C GLU A 110 7.95 11.88 6.72
N LEU A 111 7.15 12.70 7.41
CA LEU A 111 6.71 13.98 6.87
C LEU A 111 7.91 14.87 6.54
N PRO A 112 7.86 15.68 5.47
CA PRO A 112 6.70 15.97 4.60
C PRO A 112 6.50 14.98 3.44
N GLY A 113 7.14 13.80 3.48
CA GLY A 113 6.94 12.74 2.49
C GLY A 113 5.55 12.12 2.60
N THR A 114 4.89 11.93 1.46
CA THR A 114 3.66 11.14 1.35
C THR A 114 3.84 10.10 0.25
N LEU A 115 3.31 8.90 0.49
CA LEU A 115 3.26 7.82 -0.49
C LEU A 115 1.93 7.12 -0.31
N ASP A 116 1.29 6.86 -1.42
CA ASP A 116 0.15 5.96 -1.50
C ASP A 116 0.57 4.72 -2.29
N GLY A 117 0.31 3.54 -1.72
CA GLY A 117 0.75 2.27 -2.32
C GLY A 117 0.11 1.99 -3.67
N GLY A 118 -1.09 2.50 -3.91
CA GLY A 118 -1.73 2.46 -5.23
C GLY A 118 -0.94 3.16 -6.35
N ASP A 119 -0.05 4.10 -6.02
CA ASP A 119 0.82 4.77 -7.01
C ASP A 119 2.11 3.97 -7.31
N VAL A 120 2.29 2.79 -6.71
CA VAL A 120 3.49 1.96 -6.89
C VAL A 120 3.26 0.81 -7.86
N LEU A 121 4.03 0.81 -8.96
CA LEU A 121 4.08 -0.29 -9.91
C LEU A 121 5.44 -1.01 -9.84
N LYS A 122 5.42 -2.34 -9.75
CA LYS A 122 6.62 -3.18 -9.73
C LYS A 122 6.75 -3.94 -11.05
N VAL A 123 7.89 -3.81 -11.71
CA VAL A 123 8.24 -4.57 -12.93
C VAL A 123 9.62 -5.19 -12.74
N GLY A 124 9.66 -6.50 -12.49
CA GLY A 124 10.90 -7.19 -12.15
C GLY A 124 11.56 -6.59 -10.91
N LYS A 125 12.79 -6.09 -11.06
CA LYS A 125 13.57 -5.42 -10.01
C LYS A 125 13.43 -3.88 -10.01
N THR A 126 12.51 -3.34 -10.81
CA THR A 126 12.29 -1.89 -10.95
C THR A 126 10.96 -1.48 -10.35
N VAL A 127 10.98 -0.37 -9.63
CA VAL A 127 9.83 0.22 -8.98
C VAL A 127 9.53 1.56 -9.65
N TYR A 128 8.31 1.72 -10.12
CA TYR A 128 7.80 2.98 -10.64
C TYR A 128 6.85 3.55 -9.61
N VAL A 129 7.00 4.83 -9.33
CA VAL A 129 6.08 5.51 -8.41
C VAL A 129 5.51 6.73 -9.10
N GLY A 130 4.18 6.73 -9.26
CA GLY A 130 3.44 7.84 -9.81
C GLY A 130 3.50 9.04 -8.88
N ARG A 131 3.76 10.23 -9.42
CA ARG A 131 3.46 11.46 -8.69
C ARG A 131 1.96 11.72 -8.77
N SER A 132 1.33 11.88 -7.63
CA SER A 132 -0.09 12.22 -7.53
C SER A 132 -0.28 13.29 -6.45
N SER A 133 -1.51 13.76 -6.25
CA SER A 133 -1.84 14.59 -5.08
C SER A 133 -1.61 13.86 -3.75
N ARG A 134 -1.46 12.53 -3.77
CA ARG A 134 -1.24 11.66 -2.60
C ARG A 134 0.22 11.24 -2.44
N THR A 135 1.05 11.32 -3.49
CA THR A 135 2.44 10.86 -3.48
C THR A 135 3.43 11.97 -3.86
N SER A 136 4.26 12.40 -2.90
CA SER A 136 5.19 13.54 -3.03
C SER A 136 6.64 13.11 -3.34
N GLN A 137 7.42 13.93 -4.05
CA GLN A 137 8.79 13.56 -4.43
C GLN A 137 9.77 13.40 -3.24
N SER A 138 9.44 13.94 -2.07
CA SER A 138 10.31 13.94 -0.89
C SER A 138 10.46 12.58 -0.21
N TRP A 139 9.59 11.59 -0.48
CA TRP A 139 9.77 10.24 0.08
C TRP A 139 10.98 9.50 -0.54
N TYR A 140 11.34 9.82 -1.78
CA TYR A 140 12.40 9.13 -2.55
C TYR A 140 13.81 9.38 -2.01
N LEU A 141 14.04 10.53 -1.37
CA LEU A 141 15.39 10.96 -0.97
C LEU A 141 15.98 10.17 0.20
N ARG A 142 15.20 9.32 0.89
CA ARG A 142 15.64 8.65 2.12
C ARG A 142 15.66 7.12 2.08
N VAL A 143 14.83 6.50 1.24
CA VAL A 143 14.90 5.03 1.00
C VAL A 143 16.22 4.64 0.32
N ARG A 144 16.84 5.58 -0.42
CA ARG A 144 18.11 5.35 -1.13
C ARG A 144 19.37 5.61 -0.27
N THR A 145 19.26 6.30 0.87
CA THR A 145 20.42 6.68 1.69
C THR A 145 20.78 5.65 2.77
N ASP A 146 19.84 4.80 3.18
CA ASP A 146 20.04 3.90 4.33
C ASP A 146 20.35 2.43 3.94
N ASP A 147 20.14 2.02 2.69
CA ASP A 147 20.46 0.67 2.22
C ASP A 147 21.54 0.72 1.12
N HIS A 148 22.80 0.49 1.51
CA HIS A 148 23.93 0.25 0.62
C HIS A 148 23.85 -1.14 -0.05
N HIS A 149 22.72 -1.47 -0.70
CA HIS A 149 22.61 -2.63 -1.58
C HIS A 149 22.57 -2.13 -3.03
N GLU A 150 23.76 -1.89 -3.58
CA GLU A 150 23.98 -1.41 -4.95
C GLU A 150 23.48 -2.41 -6.03
N GLU A 151 23.16 -3.65 -5.67
CA GLU A 151 23.00 -4.75 -6.64
C GLU A 151 21.57 -5.30 -6.86
N ASP A 152 20.57 -4.99 -6.03
CA ASP A 152 19.28 -5.70 -6.14
C ASP A 152 18.08 -4.93 -6.71
N TRP A 153 18.04 -3.60 -6.63
CA TRP A 153 16.89 -2.83 -7.12
C TRP A 153 17.34 -1.60 -7.90
N LYS A 154 17.13 -1.61 -9.22
CA LYS A 154 17.51 -0.50 -10.10
C LYS A 154 16.38 0.52 -10.15
N SER A 155 16.61 1.64 -9.45
CA SER A 155 15.95 2.95 -9.59
C SER A 155 14.44 3.01 -9.37
N ILE A 156 14.03 3.94 -8.51
CA ILE A 156 12.66 4.44 -8.41
C ILE A 156 12.50 5.48 -9.50
N ALA A 157 11.80 5.14 -10.58
CA ALA A 157 11.43 6.12 -11.60
C ALA A 157 10.18 6.85 -11.13
N ILE A 158 10.32 8.15 -10.87
CA ILE A 158 9.23 9.03 -10.50
C ILE A 158 8.60 9.54 -11.81
N ALA A 159 7.39 9.08 -12.14
CA ALA A 159 6.69 9.55 -13.33
C ALA A 159 6.03 10.91 -13.02
N GLU A 160 6.45 11.96 -13.73
CA GLU A 160 5.77 13.26 -13.73
C GLU A 160 4.57 13.22 -14.70
N ASN A 161 3.38 13.57 -14.19
CA ASN A 161 2.14 13.80 -14.95
C ASN A 161 1.82 12.78 -16.05
N VAL A 162 1.06 11.73 -15.69
CA VAL A 162 0.38 10.87 -16.67
C VAL A 162 -0.89 11.57 -17.20
N SER A 163 -0.74 12.78 -17.74
CA SER A 163 -1.75 13.43 -18.58
C SER A 163 -1.27 13.65 -20.02
N SER A 164 -0.03 13.27 -20.35
CA SER A 164 0.46 13.25 -21.72
C SER A 164 1.34 12.03 -21.96
N VAL A 165 0.86 11.16 -22.85
CA VAL A 165 1.67 10.09 -23.43
C VAL A 165 2.85 10.74 -24.14
N GLY A 166 4.06 10.46 -23.66
CA GLY A 166 5.30 10.72 -24.41
C GLY A 166 6.14 11.87 -23.88
N LYS A 167 7.05 11.55 -22.96
CA LYS A 167 8.49 11.85 -23.06
C LYS A 167 9.19 11.29 -21.82
N TRP A 168 9.95 10.22 -22.03
CA TRP A 168 10.86 9.67 -21.05
C TRP A 168 12.25 10.24 -21.33
N SER A 169 12.85 10.91 -20.36
CA SER A 169 14.28 11.24 -20.39
C SER A 169 14.99 10.36 -19.39
N VAL A 170 15.77 9.41 -19.90
CA VAL A 170 16.70 8.59 -19.14
C VAL A 170 18.00 9.41 -19.06
N GLY A 171 18.39 9.81 -17.85
CA GLY A 171 19.70 10.40 -17.55
C GLY A 171 20.60 9.36 -16.92
#